data_AF-A0A1V4TL26-F1
#
_entry.id   AF-A0A1V4TL26-F1
#
_cell.length_a   1.000
_cell.length_b   1.000
_cell.length_c   1.000
_cell.angle_alpha   90.00
_cell.angle_beta   90.00
_cell.angle_gamma   90.00
#
_symmetry.space_group_name_H-M   'P 1'
#
loop_
_entity.id
_entity.type
_entity.pdbx_description
1 polymer ?
#
loop_
_entity_poly.entity_id
_entity_poly.type
_entity_poly.pdbx_seq_one_letter_code
_entity_poly.pdbx_strand_id
1 'polypeptide(L)'
;MTNVLCVDDDEGLAQVLSDMLSFSGFETVMATSGEDCLRLLDEGLFPDLILLDIMMSPMDGWQTLNRIRENMDFCSIPVLMLTGKYPTMSEVSRYGMLFEGYFMKPFAMKNLISSVNDLLDRVSVRENIVRMGMETGMDERTMCEFRRLFSIGEVLDQFERIITDGSFDRDVMNKLMDRFHSLQKELEEHGVDVGEALAD
;
A
#
# COMPACT_ATOMS: atom_id res chain seq x y z
N MET A 1 -14.27 -10.21 -9.39
CA MET A 1 -13.28 -10.99 -8.61
C MET A 1 -12.12 -10.04 -8.38
N THR A 2 -11.43 -10.12 -7.24
CA THR A 2 -10.33 -9.19 -6.95
C THR A 2 -9.06 -9.68 -7.63
N ASN A 3 -8.42 -8.80 -8.42
CA ASN A 3 -7.25 -9.09 -9.23
C ASN A 3 -5.97 -8.68 -8.50
N VAL A 4 -5.07 -9.62 -8.25
CA VAL A 4 -3.81 -9.39 -7.55
C VAL A 4 -2.63 -9.65 -8.49
N LEU A 5 -1.75 -8.66 -8.62
CA LEU A 5 -0.49 -8.81 -9.35
C LEU A 5 0.62 -9.21 -8.36
N CYS A 6 1.14 -10.42 -8.49
CA CYS A 6 2.26 -10.93 -7.69
C CYS A 6 3.58 -10.68 -8.41
N VAL A 7 4.47 -9.88 -7.81
CA VAL A 7 5.76 -9.48 -8.39
C VAL A 7 6.89 -10.00 -7.52
N ASP A 8 7.65 -10.96 -8.02
CA ASP A 8 8.79 -11.58 -7.34
C ASP A 8 9.75 -12.18 -8.38
N ASP A 9 11.06 -12.03 -8.23
CA ASP A 9 12.04 -12.60 -9.16
C ASP A 9 12.35 -14.08 -8.87
N ASP A 10 11.89 -14.62 -7.74
CA ASP A 10 11.78 -16.06 -7.50
C ASP A 10 10.46 -16.58 -8.09
N GLU A 11 10.54 -17.13 -9.31
CA GLU A 11 9.39 -17.72 -10.01
C GLU A 11 8.66 -18.80 -9.18
N GLY A 12 9.39 -19.55 -8.36
CA GLY A 12 8.82 -20.59 -7.52
C GLY A 12 7.97 -20.02 -6.40
N LEU A 13 8.47 -18.97 -5.74
CA LEU A 13 7.70 -18.25 -4.73
C LEU A 13 6.49 -17.53 -5.33
N ALA A 14 6.68 -16.85 -6.47
CA ALA A 14 5.61 -16.18 -7.21
C ALA A 14 4.47 -17.15 -7.57
N GLN A 15 4.81 -18.36 -8.04
CA GLN A 15 3.82 -19.38 -8.38
C GLN A 15 3.06 -19.87 -7.13
N VAL A 16 3.77 -20.16 -6.03
CA VAL A 16 3.12 -20.58 -4.77
C VAL A 16 2.20 -19.49 -4.23
N LEU A 17 2.61 -18.22 -4.29
CA LEU A 17 1.78 -17.09 -3.92
C LEU A 17 0.51 -17.03 -4.79
N SER A 18 0.69 -17.12 -6.11
CA SER A 18 -0.39 -17.10 -7.10
C SER A 18 -1.43 -18.21 -6.86
N ASP A 19 -0.97 -19.45 -6.67
CA ASP A 19 -1.84 -20.61 -6.47
C ASP A 19 -2.67 -20.49 -5.18
N MET A 20 -2.05 -20.02 -4.09
CA MET A 20 -2.71 -19.91 -2.79
C MET A 20 -3.70 -18.75 -2.74
N LEU A 21 -3.39 -17.62 -3.39
CA LEU A 21 -4.32 -16.51 -3.56
C LEU A 21 -5.49 -16.94 -4.47
N SER A 22 -5.20 -17.63 -5.56
CA SER A 22 -6.24 -18.21 -6.42
C SER A 22 -7.18 -19.14 -5.66
N PHE A 23 -6.64 -20.03 -4.83
CA PHE A 23 -7.43 -20.91 -3.96
C PHE A 23 -8.29 -20.14 -2.95
N SER A 24 -7.87 -18.92 -2.60
CA SER A 24 -8.58 -18.04 -1.67
C SER A 24 -9.59 -17.10 -2.36
N GLY A 25 -9.79 -17.26 -3.68
CA GLY A 25 -10.81 -16.53 -4.44
C GLY A 25 -10.32 -15.25 -5.13
N PHE A 26 -9.02 -15.03 -5.22
CA PHE A 26 -8.42 -13.96 -6.02
C PHE A 26 -8.19 -14.43 -7.47
N GLU A 27 -8.25 -13.52 -8.42
CA GLU A 27 -7.61 -13.73 -9.72
C GLU A 27 -6.17 -13.22 -9.62
N THR A 28 -5.21 -13.98 -10.13
CA THR A 28 -3.80 -13.63 -10.00
C THR A 28 -3.11 -13.51 -11.34
N VAL A 29 -2.24 -12.51 -11.44
CA VAL A 29 -1.27 -12.36 -12.53
C VAL A 29 0.12 -12.34 -11.90
N MET A 30 1.09 -12.95 -12.55
CA MET A 30 2.47 -12.99 -12.09
C MET A 30 3.33 -12.07 -12.96
N ALA A 31 4.26 -11.38 -12.32
CA ALA A 31 5.39 -10.71 -12.96
C ALA A 31 6.68 -11.18 -12.30
N THR A 32 7.71 -11.46 -13.09
CA THR A 32 8.97 -12.03 -12.58
C THR A 32 10.09 -10.99 -12.45
N SER A 33 9.77 -9.71 -12.64
CA SER A 33 10.68 -8.58 -12.40
C SER A 33 9.92 -7.25 -12.28
N GLY A 34 10.62 -6.21 -11.84
CA GLY A 34 10.09 -4.84 -11.86
C GLY A 34 9.75 -4.35 -13.26
N GLU A 35 10.59 -4.64 -14.27
CA GLU A 35 10.30 -4.31 -15.67
C GLU A 35 9.06 -5.03 -16.20
N ASP A 36 8.89 -6.30 -15.84
CA ASP A 36 7.74 -7.09 -16.28
C ASP A 36 6.44 -6.60 -15.65
N CYS A 37 6.48 -6.24 -14.36
CA CYS A 37 5.39 -5.58 -13.67
C CYS A 37 4.96 -4.30 -14.38
N LEU A 38 5.89 -3.39 -14.65
CA LEU A 38 5.60 -2.12 -15.32
C LEU A 38 5.07 -2.33 -16.74
N ARG A 39 5.63 -3.28 -17.48
CA ARG A 39 5.16 -3.65 -18.82
C ARG A 39 3.70 -4.11 -18.80
N LEU A 40 3.32 -4.98 -17.86
CA LEU A 40 1.94 -5.45 -17.74
C LEU A 40 0.97 -4.30 -17.42
N LEU A 41 1.36 -3.38 -16.53
CA LEU A 41 0.56 -2.20 -16.22
C LEU A 41 0.39 -1.29 -17.46
N ASP A 42 1.47 -1.04 -18.20
CA ASP A 42 1.46 -0.26 -19.44
C ASP A 42 0.61 -0.93 -20.56
N GLU A 43 0.54 -2.26 -20.57
CA GLU A 43 -0.32 -3.04 -21.49
C GLU A 43 -1.81 -3.04 -21.11
N GLY A 44 -2.18 -2.35 -20.02
CA GLY A 44 -3.56 -2.17 -19.59
C GLY A 44 -4.02 -3.16 -18.53
N LEU A 45 -3.09 -3.82 -17.83
CA LEU A 45 -3.43 -4.55 -16.60
C LEU A 45 -3.65 -3.55 -15.46
N PHE A 46 -4.86 -3.52 -14.90
CA PHE A 46 -5.20 -2.70 -13.73
C PHE A 46 -5.57 -3.62 -12.56
N PRO A 47 -4.59 -4.13 -11.80
CA PRO A 47 -4.88 -4.96 -10.63
C PRO A 47 -5.48 -4.12 -9.49
N ASP A 48 -6.26 -4.77 -8.64
CA ASP A 48 -6.79 -4.18 -7.40
C ASP A 48 -5.71 -4.07 -6.31
N LEU A 49 -4.66 -4.88 -6.40
CA LEU A 49 -3.52 -4.90 -5.48
C LEU A 49 -2.26 -5.43 -6.16
N ILE A 50 -1.11 -4.84 -5.84
CA ILE A 50 0.21 -5.39 -6.19
C ILE A 50 0.87 -5.94 -4.94
N LEU A 51 1.29 -7.20 -4.96
CA LEU A 51 2.24 -7.76 -4.00
C LEU A 51 3.63 -7.62 -4.59
N LEU A 52 4.50 -6.82 -3.98
CA LEU A 52 5.77 -6.42 -4.58
C LEU A 52 6.95 -6.83 -3.71
N ASP A 53 7.77 -7.78 -4.18
CA ASP A 53 9.03 -8.07 -3.52
C ASP A 53 10.02 -6.89 -3.60
N ILE A 54 10.73 -6.64 -2.49
CA ILE A 54 11.75 -5.60 -2.42
C ILE A 54 13.07 -6.05 -3.03
N MET A 55 13.46 -7.31 -2.81
CA MET A 55 14.81 -7.80 -3.07
C MET A 55 14.93 -8.43 -4.45
N MET A 56 14.51 -7.69 -5.48
CA MET A 56 14.60 -8.10 -6.89
C MET A 56 15.81 -7.51 -7.61
N SER A 57 16.22 -8.14 -8.71
CA SER A 57 17.28 -7.68 -9.62
C SER A 57 16.87 -7.83 -11.10
N PRO A 58 17.28 -6.92 -12.01
CA PRO A 58 18.17 -5.77 -11.83
C PRO A 58 17.49 -4.53 -11.23
N MET A 59 16.15 -4.47 -11.27
CA MET A 59 15.36 -3.41 -10.65
C MET A 59 14.77 -3.92 -9.33
N ASP A 60 15.06 -3.21 -8.24
CA ASP A 60 14.51 -3.56 -6.93
C ASP A 60 13.05 -3.10 -6.76
N GLY A 61 12.38 -3.58 -5.72
CA GLY A 61 10.98 -3.23 -5.47
C GLY A 61 10.77 -1.75 -5.14
N TRP A 62 11.76 -1.06 -4.57
CA TRP A 62 11.66 0.37 -4.32
C TRP A 62 11.70 1.18 -5.62
N GLN A 63 12.59 0.83 -6.53
CA GLN A 63 12.67 1.44 -7.87
C GLN A 63 11.39 1.17 -8.66
N THR A 64 10.86 -0.05 -8.58
CA THR A 64 9.58 -0.44 -9.19
C THR A 64 8.44 0.41 -8.63
N LEU A 65 8.34 0.53 -7.30
CA LEU A 65 7.33 1.35 -6.63
C LEU A 65 7.40 2.82 -7.07
N ASN A 66 8.60 3.40 -7.15
CA ASN A 66 8.74 4.79 -7.62
C ASN A 66 8.17 4.97 -9.03
N ARG A 67 8.47 4.03 -9.95
CA ARG A 67 7.93 4.09 -11.32
C ARG A 67 6.42 3.91 -11.36
N ILE A 68 5.86 3.05 -10.52
CA ILE A 68 4.41 2.93 -10.32
C ILE A 68 3.81 4.28 -9.93
N ARG A 69 4.43 4.98 -8.98
CA ARG A 69 3.93 6.28 -8.49
C ARG A 69 4.16 7.45 -9.45
N GLU A 70 5.10 7.34 -10.38
CA GLU A 70 5.36 8.36 -11.40
C GLU A 70 4.36 8.33 -12.56
N ASN A 71 3.69 7.20 -12.81
CA ASN A 71 2.71 7.08 -13.89
C ASN A 71 1.28 7.34 -13.40
N MET A 72 0.62 8.37 -13.95
CA MET A 72 -0.74 8.77 -13.55
C MET A 72 -1.82 7.70 -13.76
N ASP A 73 -1.60 6.75 -14.67
CA ASP A 73 -2.61 5.73 -15.01
C ASP A 73 -2.71 4.64 -13.94
N PHE A 74 -1.63 4.39 -13.19
CA PHE A 74 -1.58 3.34 -12.16
C PHE A 74 -0.95 3.77 -10.84
N CYS A 75 -0.69 5.07 -10.63
CA CYS A 75 -0.12 5.58 -9.38
C CYS A 75 -1.03 5.41 -8.16
N SER A 76 -2.31 5.10 -8.34
CA SER A 76 -3.26 4.86 -7.25
C SER A 76 -3.43 3.39 -6.85
N ILE A 77 -2.83 2.46 -7.60
CA ILE A 77 -2.95 1.03 -7.30
C ILE A 77 -2.28 0.74 -5.97
N PRO A 78 -2.96 0.11 -5.00
CA PRO A 78 -2.34 -0.16 -3.72
C PRO A 78 -1.23 -1.21 -3.86
N VAL A 79 -0.17 -1.05 -3.08
CA VAL A 79 1.00 -1.92 -3.08
C VAL A 79 1.25 -2.44 -1.66
N LEU A 80 1.30 -3.77 -1.52
CA LEU A 80 1.78 -4.46 -0.32
C LEU A 80 3.21 -4.95 -0.58
N MET A 81 4.17 -4.36 0.13
CA MET A 81 5.58 -4.71 -0.03
C MET A 81 5.88 -6.05 0.66
N LEU A 82 6.48 -6.99 -0.06
CA LEU A 82 7.01 -8.25 0.45
C LEU A 82 8.53 -8.18 0.55
N THR A 83 9.11 -8.88 1.52
CA THR A 83 10.54 -8.62 1.86
C THR A 83 11.16 -9.66 2.79
N GLY A 84 12.46 -9.89 2.67
CA GLY A 84 13.21 -10.71 3.63
C GLY A 84 13.96 -9.91 4.69
N LYS A 85 13.96 -8.58 4.64
CA LYS A 85 14.68 -7.73 5.60
C LYS A 85 13.76 -6.71 6.24
N TYR A 86 14.15 -6.24 7.42
CA TYR A 86 13.53 -5.04 7.95
C TYR A 86 13.96 -3.83 7.12
N PRO A 87 13.01 -2.99 6.73
CA PRO A 87 13.28 -1.71 6.06
C PRO A 87 14.05 -0.78 7.00
N THR A 88 15.05 -0.09 6.47
CA THR A 88 15.85 0.90 7.18
C THR A 88 15.05 2.18 7.40
N MET A 89 15.43 2.98 8.40
CA MET A 89 14.79 4.28 8.67
C MET A 89 14.77 5.18 7.42
N SER A 90 15.88 5.20 6.68
CA SER A 90 15.97 5.94 5.42
C SER A 90 14.98 5.47 4.36
N GLU A 91 14.68 4.16 4.28
CA GLU A 91 13.68 3.62 3.37
C GLU A 91 12.27 4.01 3.84
N VAL A 92 11.98 3.97 5.14
CA VAL A 92 10.69 4.40 5.71
C VAL A 92 10.41 5.85 5.43
N SER A 93 11.34 6.75 5.78
CA SER A 93 11.16 8.19 5.58
C SER A 93 11.02 8.56 4.10
N ARG A 94 11.61 7.77 3.20
CA ARG A 94 11.57 8.03 1.75
C ARG A 94 10.33 7.44 1.08
N TYR A 95 9.90 6.25 1.47
CA TYR A 95 8.90 5.47 0.75
C TYR A 95 7.62 5.19 1.53
N GLY A 96 7.58 5.45 2.84
CA GLY A 96 6.45 5.09 3.70
C GLY A 96 5.10 5.70 3.30
N MET A 97 5.10 6.73 2.45
CA MET A 97 3.88 7.34 1.88
C MET A 97 3.48 6.76 0.52
N LEU A 98 4.24 5.82 -0.02
CA LEU A 98 4.08 5.31 -1.38
C LEU A 98 3.44 3.93 -1.42
N PHE A 99 3.16 3.27 -0.30
CA PHE A 99 2.59 1.93 -0.26
C PHE A 99 1.62 1.78 0.93
N GLU A 100 0.85 0.70 0.94
CA GLU A 100 -0.29 0.51 1.84
C GLU A 100 -0.01 -0.49 2.97
N GLY A 101 1.07 -1.26 2.85
CA GLY A 101 1.50 -2.13 3.92
C GLY A 101 2.80 -2.84 3.61
N TYR A 102 3.32 -3.52 4.63
CA TYR A 102 4.52 -4.32 4.55
C TYR A 102 4.28 -5.72 5.09
N PHE A 103 4.91 -6.73 4.50
CA PHE A 103 4.76 -8.11 4.95
C PHE A 103 6.07 -8.90 4.90
N MET A 104 6.47 -9.45 6.04
CA MET A 104 7.79 -10.04 6.25
C MET A 104 7.87 -11.52 5.86
N LYS A 105 8.81 -11.85 4.98
CA LYS A 105 9.26 -13.21 4.69
C LYS A 105 10.23 -13.69 5.81
N PRO A 106 10.20 -14.99 6.18
CA PRO A 106 9.23 -15.99 5.75
C PRO A 106 7.88 -15.83 6.47
N PHE A 107 6.79 -16.12 5.78
CA PHE A 107 5.44 -15.98 6.31
C PHE A 107 4.59 -17.23 6.11
N ALA A 108 3.57 -17.37 6.97
CA ALA A 108 2.50 -18.33 6.75
C ALA A 108 1.47 -17.76 5.76
N MET A 109 1.10 -18.51 4.73
CA MET A 109 0.16 -18.05 3.69
C MET A 109 -1.16 -17.52 4.24
N LYS A 110 -1.72 -18.18 5.27
CA LYS A 110 -2.93 -17.72 5.95
C LYS A 110 -2.83 -16.29 6.49
N ASN A 111 -1.64 -15.90 6.96
CA ASN A 111 -1.42 -14.57 7.52
C ASN A 111 -1.32 -13.55 6.37
N LEU A 112 -0.65 -13.90 5.27
CA LEU A 112 -0.60 -13.03 4.09
C LEU A 112 -2.00 -12.77 3.54
N ILE A 113 -2.81 -13.82 3.39
CA ILE A 113 -4.19 -13.71 2.90
C ILE A 113 -5.03 -12.83 3.83
N SER A 114 -4.88 -12.97 5.16
CA SER A 114 -5.53 -12.05 6.11
C SER A 114 -5.10 -10.61 5.85
N SER A 115 -3.80 -10.34 5.80
CA SER A 115 -3.27 -8.99 5.57
C SER A 115 -3.69 -8.40 4.22
N VAL A 116 -3.81 -9.21 3.18
CA VAL A 116 -4.33 -8.80 1.87
C VAL A 116 -5.81 -8.38 1.97
N ASN A 117 -6.65 -9.19 2.61
CA ASN A 117 -8.06 -8.84 2.80
C ASN A 117 -8.22 -7.58 3.65
N ASP A 118 -7.50 -7.50 4.77
CA ASP A 118 -7.53 -6.34 5.66
C ASP A 118 -7.13 -5.07 4.90
N LEU A 119 -6.10 -5.15 4.04
CA LEU A 119 -5.65 -4.02 3.22
C LEU A 119 -6.70 -3.63 2.18
N LEU A 120 -7.29 -4.59 1.48
CA LEU A 120 -8.32 -4.34 0.48
C LEU A 120 -9.57 -3.69 1.10
N ASP A 121 -10.00 -4.15 2.27
CA ASP A 121 -11.12 -3.58 3.00
C ASP A 121 -10.85 -2.10 3.34
N ARG A 122 -9.64 -1.78 3.80
CA ARG A 122 -9.24 -0.41 4.11
C ARG A 122 -9.10 0.48 2.89
N VAL A 123 -8.54 -0.03 1.81
CA VAL A 123 -8.51 0.69 0.52
C VAL A 123 -9.94 1.00 0.08
N SER A 124 -10.86 0.05 0.21
CA SER A 124 -12.27 0.23 -0.13
C SER A 124 -12.93 1.31 0.74
N VAL A 125 -12.69 1.32 2.06
CA VAL A 125 -13.16 2.37 2.98
C VAL A 125 -12.57 3.74 2.60
N ARG A 126 -11.25 3.82 2.38
CA ARG A 126 -10.55 5.04 1.95
C ARG A 126 -11.13 5.60 0.67
N GLU A 127 -11.33 4.78 -0.37
CA GLU A 127 -11.88 5.26 -1.64
C GLU A 127 -13.35 5.67 -1.52
N ASN A 128 -14.13 5.05 -0.63
CA ASN A 128 -15.49 5.51 -0.32
C ASN A 128 -15.48 6.91 0.33
N ILE A 129 -14.58 7.15 1.29
CA ILE A 129 -14.40 8.47 1.92
C ILE A 129 -13.95 9.49 0.86
N VAL A 130 -12.98 9.11 0.00
CA VAL A 130 -12.51 9.98 -1.08
C VAL A 130 -13.65 10.38 -2.00
N ARG A 131 -14.48 9.42 -2.42
CA ARG A 131 -15.66 9.69 -3.23
C ARG A 131 -16.63 10.64 -2.53
N MET A 132 -16.95 10.39 -1.26
CA MET A 132 -17.86 11.24 -0.48
C MET A 132 -17.32 12.67 -0.33
N GLY A 133 -16.02 12.86 -0.05
CA GLY A 133 -15.41 14.19 0.02
C GLY A 133 -15.44 14.94 -1.32
N MET A 134 -15.25 14.24 -2.43
CA MET A 134 -15.41 14.85 -3.76
C MET A 134 -16.86 15.26 -4.02
N GLU A 135 -17.84 14.45 -3.59
CA GLU A 135 -19.27 14.75 -3.74
C GLU A 135 -19.73 15.95 -2.89
N THR A 136 -19.06 16.24 -1.77
CA THR A 136 -19.32 17.43 -0.94
C THR A 136 -18.64 18.70 -1.45
N GLY A 137 -17.85 18.59 -2.52
CA GLY A 137 -17.17 19.71 -3.17
C GLY A 137 -15.78 20.03 -2.63
N MET A 138 -15.18 19.11 -1.85
CA MET A 138 -13.77 19.23 -1.47
C MET A 138 -12.87 19.13 -2.70
N ASP A 139 -11.75 19.86 -2.69
CA ASP A 139 -10.87 19.90 -3.84
C ASP A 139 -10.05 18.60 -4.00
N GLU A 140 -9.73 18.27 -5.26
CA GLU A 140 -9.04 17.03 -5.62
C GLU A 140 -7.65 16.91 -4.97
N ARG A 141 -6.97 18.04 -4.73
CA ARG A 141 -5.65 18.02 -4.11
C ARG A 141 -5.75 17.62 -2.64
N THR A 142 -6.74 18.13 -1.92
CA THR A 142 -7.02 17.75 -0.52
C THR A 142 -7.38 16.27 -0.42
N MET A 143 -8.24 15.76 -1.31
CA MET A 143 -8.60 14.35 -1.30
C MET A 143 -7.44 13.42 -1.72
N CYS A 144 -6.59 13.86 -2.63
CA CYS A 144 -5.35 13.15 -2.98
C CYS A 144 -4.36 13.12 -1.80
N GLU A 145 -4.26 14.20 -1.03
CA GLU A 145 -3.46 14.24 0.19
C GLU A 145 -4.03 13.31 1.26
N PHE A 146 -5.35 13.31 1.47
CA PHE A 146 -6.02 12.37 2.37
C PHE A 146 -5.71 10.92 2.02
N ARG A 147 -5.82 10.54 0.73
CA ARG A 147 -5.50 9.17 0.26
C ARG A 147 -4.07 8.75 0.65
N ARG A 148 -3.10 9.67 0.52
CA ARG A 148 -1.69 9.42 0.88
C ARG A 148 -1.48 9.29 2.38
N LEU A 149 -2.09 10.18 3.18
CA LEU A 149 -1.96 10.16 4.63
C LEU A 149 -2.71 8.98 5.26
N PHE A 150 -3.83 8.55 4.70
CA PHE A 150 -4.55 7.37 5.19
C PHE A 150 -3.68 6.11 5.17
N SER A 151 -2.84 5.98 4.15
CA SER A 151 -1.96 4.81 3.98
C SER A 151 -0.76 4.82 4.92
N ILE A 152 -0.41 6.00 5.47
CA ILE A 152 0.79 6.16 6.29
C ILE A 152 0.59 5.63 7.72
N GLY A 153 -0.59 5.84 8.33
CA GLY A 153 -0.81 5.51 9.74
C GLY A 153 -0.49 4.06 10.07
N GLU A 154 -0.96 3.15 9.24
CA GLU A 154 -0.77 1.70 9.44
C GLU A 154 0.63 1.23 9.13
N VAL A 155 1.19 1.76 8.05
CA VAL A 155 2.57 1.51 7.67
C VAL A 155 3.47 1.90 8.84
N LEU A 156 3.19 3.02 9.49
CA LEU A 156 3.95 3.52 10.63
C LEU A 156 3.70 2.71 11.91
N ASP A 157 2.49 2.20 12.19
CA ASP A 157 2.28 1.24 13.30
C ASP A 157 3.12 -0.04 13.09
N GLN A 158 3.10 -0.59 11.87
CA GLN A 158 3.92 -1.74 11.53
C GLN A 158 5.42 -1.43 11.72
N PHE A 159 5.86 -0.23 11.35
CA PHE A 159 7.23 0.22 11.56
C PHE A 159 7.57 0.47 13.03
N GLU A 160 6.68 1.06 13.85
CA GLU A 160 6.94 1.32 15.27
C GLU A 160 7.18 0.01 16.04
N ARG A 161 6.42 -1.04 15.71
CA ARG A 161 6.58 -2.38 16.28
C ARG A 161 7.90 -3.05 15.89
N ILE A 162 8.50 -2.61 14.79
CA ILE A 162 9.72 -3.16 14.19
C ILE A 162 10.97 -2.37 14.62
N ILE A 163 10.86 -1.05 14.67
CA ILE A 163 11.97 -0.12 14.92
C ILE A 163 12.13 0.04 16.43
N THR A 164 12.86 -0.92 17.00
CA THR A 164 13.09 -1.03 18.45
C THR A 164 14.16 -0.08 19.01
N ASP A 165 14.89 0.64 18.15
CA ASP A 165 16.01 1.50 18.58
C ASP A 165 15.62 2.98 18.79
N GLY A 166 14.35 3.35 18.58
CA GLY A 166 13.89 4.73 18.75
C GLY A 166 14.41 5.73 17.70
N SER A 167 14.97 5.26 16.58
CA SER A 167 15.47 6.09 15.48
C SER A 167 14.37 6.73 14.63
N PHE A 168 13.10 6.52 14.98
CA PHE A 168 11.97 7.11 14.30
C PHE A 168 11.84 8.58 14.73
N ASP A 169 11.87 9.49 13.75
CA ASP A 169 11.69 10.90 14.01
C ASP A 169 10.25 11.16 14.46
N ARG A 170 10.05 11.15 15.77
CA ARG A 170 8.74 11.39 16.40
C ARG A 170 8.17 12.75 16.00
N ASP A 171 8.98 13.73 15.65
CA ASP A 171 8.48 15.03 15.22
C ASP A 171 7.88 14.97 13.81
N VAL A 172 8.49 14.21 12.90
CA VAL A 172 7.91 13.93 11.58
C VAL A 172 6.59 13.19 11.72
N MET A 173 6.55 12.20 12.62
CA MET A 173 5.34 11.44 12.92
C MET A 173 4.21 12.27 13.49
N ASN A 174 4.50 13.04 14.53
CA ASN A 174 3.50 13.91 15.14
C ASN A 174 2.94 14.87 14.10
N LYS A 175 3.76 15.43 13.22
CA LYS A 175 3.28 16.31 12.13
C LYS A 175 2.38 15.59 11.13
N LEU A 176 2.71 14.35 10.76
CA LEU A 176 1.89 13.55 9.85
C LEU A 176 0.54 13.18 10.48
N MET A 177 0.56 12.76 11.75
CA MET A 177 -0.65 12.45 12.51
C MET A 177 -1.50 13.71 12.76
N ASP A 178 -0.90 14.84 13.12
CA ASP A 178 -1.60 16.11 13.29
C ASP A 178 -2.26 16.56 11.98
N ARG A 179 -1.55 16.42 10.85
CA ARG A 179 -2.10 16.73 9.53
C ARG A 179 -3.25 15.80 9.18
N PHE A 180 -3.11 14.51 9.45
CA PHE A 180 -4.15 13.52 9.21
C PHE A 180 -5.41 13.80 10.02
N HIS A 181 -5.28 14.03 11.33
CA HIS A 181 -6.39 14.43 12.20
C HIS A 181 -7.04 15.75 11.76
N SER A 182 -6.24 16.72 11.29
CA SER A 182 -6.78 17.97 10.75
C SER A 182 -7.64 17.74 9.50
N LEU A 183 -7.25 16.83 8.61
CA LEU A 183 -8.02 16.51 7.41
C LEU A 183 -9.28 15.70 7.72
N GLN A 184 -9.20 14.77 8.68
CA GLN A 184 -10.39 14.07 9.18
C GLN A 184 -11.44 15.07 9.68
N LYS A 185 -11.03 16.03 10.50
CA LYS A 185 -11.94 17.07 11.01
C LYS A 185 -12.52 17.92 9.88
N GLU A 186 -11.72 18.27 8.88
CA GLU A 186 -12.20 19.01 7.71
C GLU A 186 -13.24 18.20 6.91
N LEU A 187 -13.04 16.89 6.74
CA LEU A 187 -14.01 15.98 6.13
C LEU A 187 -15.33 15.93 6.91
N GLU A 188 -15.25 15.79 8.24
CA GLU A 188 -16.42 15.78 9.12
C GLU A 188 -17.21 17.09 9.08
N GLU A 189 -16.52 18.24 9.02
CA GLU A 189 -17.13 19.56 8.85
C GLU A 189 -17.89 19.70 7.52
N HIS A 190 -17.47 18.94 6.50
CA HIS A 190 -18.17 18.82 5.20
C HIS A 190 -19.24 17.72 5.19
N GLY A 191 -19.53 17.08 6.33
CA GLY A 191 -20.55 16.03 6.44
C GLY A 191 -20.12 14.66 5.92
N VAL A 192 -18.81 14.44 5.73
CA VAL A 192 -18.25 13.13 5.40
C VAL A 192 -17.95 12.41 6.70
N ASP A 193 -18.71 11.36 6.98
CA ASP A 193 -18.43 10.47 8.12
C ASP A 193 -17.20 9.61 7.80
N VAL A 194 -16.12 9.86 8.54
CA VAL A 194 -14.86 9.11 8.41
C VAL A 194 -14.83 7.89 9.35
N GLY A 195 -15.81 7.76 10.26
CA GLY A 195 -16.04 6.65 11.19
C GLY A 195 -14.90 6.39 12.20
N GLU A 196 -15.10 5.38 13.06
CA GLU A 196 -14.02 4.75 13.85
C GLU A 196 -13.04 3.93 12.97
N ALA A 197 -13.09 4.04 11.63
CA ALA A 197 -12.20 3.34 10.70
C ALA A 197 -10.70 3.68 10.88
N LEU A 198 -10.41 4.51 11.88
CA LEU A 198 -9.17 5.21 12.19
C LEU A 198 -8.84 5.13 13.69
N ALA A 199 -9.59 4.35 14.48
CA ALA A 199 -9.58 4.41 15.94
C ALA A 199 -8.63 3.41 16.64
N ASP A 200 -7.92 2.55 15.92
CA ASP A 200 -6.91 1.64 16.51
C ASP A 200 -5.60 1.68 15.72
#